data_AF-A0A2K4XE46-F1
#
_entry.id   AF-A0A2K4XE46-F1
#
_cell.length_a   1.000
_cell.length_b   1.000
_cell.length_c   1.000
_cell.angle_alpha   90.00
_cell.angle_beta   90.00
_cell.angle_gamma   90.00
#
_symmetry.space_group_name_H-M   'P 1'
#
loop_
_entity.id
_entity.type
_entity.pdbx_description
1 polymer ?
#
loop_
_entity_poly.entity_id
_entity_poly.type
_entity_poly.pdbx_seq_one_letter_code
_entity_poly.pdbx_strand_id
1 'polypeptide(L)'
;MLKWILILVLSVFATLTQAGTAYSQSQCDSIKKQREAIRSQFRSGYSTKEGEHLTARDKALFTLLANHCSKPKKSSGVSSIASTRTSNSNWLLNQNVSNMSLHSDSYKDAAKLDAWSKFYKLPKRCRKKGMESADFVWCSEYRGKQKDLFEAQWQGRP
;
A
#
# COMPACT_ATOMS: atom_id res chain seq x y z
N MET A 1 56.16 25.85 20.17
CA MET A 1 56.00 24.87 19.08
C MET A 1 54.95 23.77 19.33
N LEU A 2 54.26 23.70 20.49
CA LEU A 2 53.19 22.70 20.73
C LEU A 2 51.78 23.15 20.25
N LYS A 3 51.58 24.45 19.99
CA LYS A 3 50.25 25.03 19.71
C LYS A 3 49.74 24.73 18.29
N TRP A 4 50.66 24.50 17.35
CA TRP A 4 50.34 24.11 15.96
C TRP A 4 50.07 22.60 15.81
N ILE A 5 50.62 21.77 16.71
CA ILE A 5 50.45 20.30 16.68
C ILE A 5 49.04 19.92 17.15
N LEU A 6 48.49 20.62 18.14
CA LEU A 6 47.12 20.42 18.60
C LEU A 6 46.07 20.74 17.52
N ILE A 7 46.34 21.70 16.64
CA ILE A 7 45.42 22.09 15.56
C ILE A 7 45.43 21.06 14.43
N LEU A 8 46.57 20.43 14.16
CA LEU A 8 46.69 19.35 13.17
C LEU A 8 46.06 18.03 13.63
N VAL A 9 46.07 17.75 14.95
CA VAL A 9 45.43 16.53 15.48
C VAL A 9 43.91 16.67 15.56
N LEU A 10 43.37 17.87 15.79
CA LEU A 10 41.92 18.10 15.78
C LEU A 10 41.29 18.12 14.39
N SER A 11 42.05 18.36 13.32
CA SER A 11 41.51 18.41 11.95
C SER A 11 41.28 17.04 11.31
N VAL A 12 41.94 15.98 11.81
CA VAL A 12 41.83 14.63 11.26
C VAL A 12 40.59 13.87 11.77
N PHE A 13 40.04 14.23 12.93
CA PHE A 13 38.85 13.58 13.50
C PHE A 13 37.51 14.12 12.97
N ALA A 14 37.50 15.18 12.17
CA ALA A 14 36.27 15.83 11.70
C ALA A 14 35.63 15.17 10.45
N THR A 15 36.19 14.09 9.90
CA THR A 15 35.68 13.46 8.66
C THR A 15 34.87 12.19 8.86
N LEU A 16 34.59 11.78 10.11
CA LEU A 16 33.58 10.74 10.38
C LEU A 16 32.21 11.38 10.58
N THR A 17 31.80 12.24 9.64
CA THR A 17 30.38 12.51 9.44
C THR A 17 29.78 11.24 8.86
N GLN A 18 29.22 10.38 9.72
CA GLN A 18 28.23 9.40 9.30
C GLN A 18 27.01 10.17 8.79
N ALA A 19 27.10 10.64 7.55
CA ALA A 19 25.94 10.86 6.72
C ALA A 19 25.21 9.51 6.68
N GLY A 20 24.02 9.43 7.29
CA GLY A 20 23.19 8.23 7.29
C GLY A 20 23.16 7.64 5.89
N THR A 21 23.74 6.45 5.74
CA THR A 21 24.15 5.95 4.43
C THR A 21 22.92 5.68 3.58
N ALA A 22 22.70 6.56 2.60
CA ALA A 22 21.81 6.25 1.50
C ALA A 22 22.34 4.99 0.82
N TYR A 23 21.47 4.02 0.57
CA TYR A 23 21.85 2.81 -0.13
C TYR A 23 22.19 3.14 -1.58
N SER A 24 23.14 2.38 -2.14
CA SER A 24 23.40 2.46 -3.57
C SER A 24 22.17 1.98 -4.36
N GLN A 25 22.07 2.42 -5.61
CA GLN A 25 20.96 2.02 -6.48
C GLN A 25 20.88 0.48 -6.62
N SER A 26 22.01 -0.21 -6.70
CA SER A 26 22.06 -1.67 -6.79
C SER A 26 21.57 -2.37 -5.52
N GLN A 27 21.82 -1.79 -4.34
CA GLN A 27 21.27 -2.30 -3.08
C GLN A 27 19.75 -2.10 -3.02
N CYS A 28 19.26 -0.95 -3.46
CA CYS A 28 17.82 -0.70 -3.53
C CYS A 28 17.10 -1.65 -4.49
N ASP A 29 17.71 -1.95 -5.64
CA ASP A 29 17.14 -2.85 -6.63
C ASP A 29 17.20 -4.33 -6.19
N SER A 30 18.24 -4.73 -5.45
CA SER A 30 18.30 -6.07 -4.85
C SER A 30 17.20 -6.27 -3.79
N ILE A 31 16.93 -5.26 -2.96
CA ILE A 31 15.84 -5.29 -1.97
C ILE A 31 14.48 -5.38 -2.65
N LYS A 32 14.24 -4.61 -3.74
CA LYS A 32 13.01 -4.72 -4.52
C LYS A 32 12.83 -6.13 -5.09
N LYS A 33 13.89 -6.70 -5.66
CA LYS A 33 13.87 -8.07 -6.20
C LYS A 33 13.52 -9.10 -5.13
N GLN A 34 14.04 -8.94 -3.91
CA GLN A 34 13.67 -9.82 -2.79
C GLN A 34 12.18 -9.70 -2.42
N ARG A 35 11.63 -8.49 -2.41
CA ARG A 35 10.19 -8.29 -2.15
C ARG A 35 9.31 -8.89 -3.24
N GLU A 36 9.74 -8.81 -4.50
CA GLU A 36 9.05 -9.47 -5.61
C GLU A 36 9.05 -10.99 -5.47
N ALA A 37 10.17 -11.59 -5.03
CA ALA A 37 10.24 -13.02 -4.73
C ALA A 37 9.34 -13.44 -3.56
N ILE A 38 9.24 -12.62 -2.51
CA ILE A 38 8.28 -12.86 -1.41
C ILE A 38 6.84 -12.77 -1.95
N ARG A 39 6.55 -11.81 -2.83
CA ARG A 39 5.23 -11.67 -3.45
C ARG A 39 4.87 -12.86 -4.34
N SER A 40 5.84 -13.51 -5.00
CA SER A 40 5.56 -14.75 -5.73
C SER A 40 5.28 -15.91 -4.79
N GLN A 41 5.96 -16.01 -3.65
CA GLN A 41 5.66 -17.02 -2.62
C GLN A 41 4.27 -16.85 -2.01
N PHE A 42 3.80 -15.61 -1.83
CA PHE A 42 2.41 -15.39 -1.41
C PHE A 42 1.38 -15.92 -2.42
N ARG A 43 1.74 -16.05 -3.71
CA ARG A 43 0.84 -16.55 -4.77
C ARG A 43 0.91 -18.06 -4.95
N SER A 44 1.97 -18.73 -4.50
CA SER A 44 2.15 -20.18 -4.65
C SER A 44 1.45 -21.01 -3.55
N GLY A 45 0.84 -20.35 -2.57
CA GLY A 45 0.37 -20.99 -1.34
C GLY A 45 1.51 -21.19 -0.35
N TYR A 46 1.20 -21.03 0.94
CA TYR A 46 2.17 -21.09 2.03
C TYR A 46 1.47 -21.57 3.32
N SER A 47 2.24 -22.13 4.24
CA SER A 47 1.73 -22.48 5.58
C SER A 47 1.59 -21.25 6.48
N THR A 48 0.78 -21.29 7.54
CA THR A 48 0.58 -20.13 8.43
C THR A 48 1.89 -19.59 9.01
N LYS A 49 2.78 -20.47 9.50
CA LYS A 49 4.09 -20.07 10.04
C LYS A 49 4.99 -19.42 8.98
N GLU A 50 4.94 -19.94 7.76
CA GLU A 50 5.66 -19.37 6.63
C GLU A 50 5.09 -18.00 6.25
N GLY A 51 3.76 -17.85 6.25
CA GLY A 51 3.08 -16.57 5.99
C GLY A 51 3.46 -15.47 6.97
N GLU A 52 3.57 -15.78 8.26
CA GLU A 52 4.04 -14.85 9.29
C GLU A 52 5.48 -14.40 9.02
N HIS A 53 6.36 -15.35 8.73
CA HIS A 53 7.76 -15.06 8.42
C HIS A 53 7.91 -14.22 7.13
N LEU A 54 7.18 -14.57 6.08
CA LEU A 54 7.17 -13.82 4.81
C LEU A 54 6.66 -12.39 5.02
N THR A 55 5.62 -12.22 5.83
CA THR A 55 5.04 -10.92 6.16
C THR A 55 6.02 -10.06 6.96
N ALA A 56 6.65 -10.63 7.99
CA ALA A 56 7.67 -9.95 8.78
C ALA A 56 8.84 -9.50 7.90
N ARG A 57 9.28 -10.36 6.98
CA ARG A 57 10.38 -10.08 6.06
C ARG A 57 10.01 -9.01 5.04
N ASP A 58 8.82 -9.06 4.42
CA ASP A 58 8.38 -8.03 3.48
C ASP A 58 8.29 -6.65 4.16
N LYS A 59 7.77 -6.61 5.39
CA LYS A 59 7.68 -5.38 6.19
C LYS A 59 9.08 -4.79 6.47
N ALA A 60 10.04 -5.63 6.88
CA ALA A 60 11.41 -5.20 7.12
C ALA A 60 12.05 -4.61 5.85
N LEU A 61 11.91 -5.28 4.71
CA LEU A 61 12.44 -4.80 3.42
C LEU A 61 11.76 -3.50 2.96
N PHE A 62 10.46 -3.34 3.21
CA PHE A 62 9.74 -2.09 2.95
C PHE A 62 10.31 -0.92 3.77
N THR A 63 10.51 -1.12 5.08
CA THR A 63 11.12 -0.11 5.95
C THR A 63 12.54 0.24 5.49
N LEU A 64 13.33 -0.75 5.10
CA LEU A 64 14.69 -0.55 4.59
C LEU A 64 14.70 0.33 3.33
N LEU A 65 13.80 0.06 2.39
CA LEU A 65 13.63 0.91 1.19
C LEU A 65 13.22 2.33 1.54
N ALA A 66 12.26 2.50 2.45
CA ALA A 66 11.78 3.83 2.84
C ALA A 66 12.90 4.67 3.49
N ASN A 67 13.71 4.05 4.34
CA ASN A 67 14.75 4.73 5.10
C ASN A 67 15.99 5.04 4.25
N HIS A 68 16.39 4.14 3.35
CA HIS A 68 17.70 4.22 2.70
C HIS A 68 17.67 4.45 1.19
N CYS A 69 16.55 4.21 0.51
CA CYS A 69 16.44 4.26 -0.95
C CYS A 69 15.68 5.49 -1.48
N SER A 70 15.65 6.56 -0.68
CA SER A 70 15.14 7.86 -1.13
C SER A 70 15.98 8.38 -2.29
N LYS A 71 15.34 8.65 -3.44
CA LYS A 71 16.02 9.24 -4.60
C LYS A 71 16.73 10.54 -4.16
N PRO A 72 18.01 10.76 -4.49
CA PRO A 72 18.58 12.10 -4.37
C PRO A 72 17.73 13.05 -5.21
N LYS A 73 17.24 14.15 -4.61
CA LYS A 73 16.59 15.23 -5.37
C LYS A 73 17.61 15.70 -6.42
N LYS A 74 17.41 15.33 -7.68
CA LYS A 74 18.07 16.03 -8.79
C LYS A 74 17.62 17.48 -8.71
N SER A 75 18.56 18.39 -8.46
CA SER A 75 18.36 19.83 -8.64
C SER A 75 18.07 20.09 -10.11
N SER A 76 16.80 20.11 -10.47
CA SER A 76 16.36 20.58 -11.78
C SER A 76 15.03 21.27 -11.52
N GLY A 77 15.02 22.57 -11.78
CA GLY A 77 13.93 23.45 -11.44
C GLY A 77 12.61 23.07 -12.13
N VAL A 78 11.60 23.84 -11.74
CA VAL A 78 10.22 23.89 -12.25
C VAL A 78 9.22 23.06 -11.44
N SER A 79 8.46 23.81 -10.64
CA SER A 79 7.10 23.56 -10.15
C SER A 79 6.89 22.42 -9.15
N SER A 80 7.29 22.65 -7.90
CA SER A 80 6.75 21.90 -6.76
C SER A 80 5.33 22.39 -6.44
N ILE A 81 4.31 21.69 -6.94
CA ILE A 81 3.04 21.58 -6.21
C ILE A 81 3.41 20.86 -4.91
N ALA A 82 3.29 21.56 -3.79
CA ALA A 82 3.52 21.01 -2.47
C ALA A 82 2.54 19.84 -2.24
N SER A 83 3.02 18.62 -2.40
CA SER A 83 2.31 17.43 -1.94
C SER A 83 2.54 17.32 -0.44
N THR A 84 1.61 17.88 0.32
CA THR A 84 1.48 17.69 1.77
C THR A 84 1.22 16.19 2.02
N ARG A 85 2.29 15.40 2.13
CA ARG A 85 2.21 14.00 2.54
C ARG A 85 1.91 13.95 4.04
N THR A 86 0.63 14.04 4.37
CA THR A 86 0.14 13.66 5.70
C THR A 86 0.28 12.15 5.83
N SER A 87 1.11 11.72 6.79
CA SER A 87 1.22 10.34 7.24
C SER A 87 -0.06 9.97 8.01
N ASN A 88 -1.10 9.53 7.30
CA ASN A 88 -2.17 8.74 7.91
C ASN A 88 -2.83 7.87 6.84
N SER A 89 -2.46 6.59 6.82
CA SER A 89 -2.95 5.57 5.87
C SER A 89 -4.45 5.26 6.00
N ASN A 90 -5.16 5.92 6.92
CA ASN A 90 -6.59 5.70 7.18
C ASN A 90 -7.49 6.83 6.65
N TRP A 91 -6.95 7.85 5.97
CA TRP A 91 -7.76 8.97 5.49
C TRP A 91 -8.83 8.53 4.47
N LEU A 92 -8.51 7.53 3.63
CA LEU A 92 -9.46 6.93 2.69
C LEU A 92 -10.56 6.10 3.38
N LEU A 93 -10.28 5.52 4.54
CA LEU A 93 -11.23 4.67 5.28
C LEU A 93 -12.25 5.49 6.10
N ASN A 94 -11.90 6.74 6.44
CA ASN A 94 -12.72 7.59 7.29
C ASN A 94 -13.45 8.71 6.54
N GLN A 95 -13.29 8.83 5.22
CA GLN A 95 -14.09 9.77 4.45
C GLN A 95 -15.52 9.24 4.30
N ASN A 96 -16.47 9.98 4.90
CA ASN A 96 -17.86 9.89 4.52
C ASN A 96 -18.03 10.55 3.16
N VAL A 97 -17.82 9.79 2.10
CA VAL A 97 -18.09 10.22 0.73
C VAL A 97 -19.56 9.95 0.44
N SER A 98 -20.39 10.95 0.73
CA SER A 98 -21.84 10.98 0.54
C SER A 98 -22.28 10.67 -0.91
N ASN A 99 -21.35 10.79 -1.87
CA ASN A 99 -21.54 10.54 -3.29
C ASN A 99 -20.63 9.45 -3.85
N MET A 100 -20.10 8.55 -3.02
CA MET A 100 -19.44 7.36 -3.56
C MET A 100 -20.51 6.43 -4.13
N SER A 101 -20.80 6.61 -5.41
CA SER A 101 -21.27 5.51 -6.21
C SER A 101 -20.25 4.39 -6.03
N LEU A 102 -20.70 3.25 -5.51
CA LEU A 102 -19.89 2.05 -5.33
C LEU A 102 -19.62 1.49 -6.73
N HIS A 103 -18.78 2.18 -7.50
CA HIS A 103 -18.18 1.72 -8.74
C HIS A 103 -17.22 0.59 -8.39
N SER A 104 -17.80 -0.57 -8.10
CA SER A 104 -17.04 -1.79 -8.13
C SER A 104 -16.74 -2.10 -9.59
N ASP A 105 -15.50 -2.45 -9.90
CA ASP A 105 -15.09 -3.05 -11.18
C ASP A 105 -15.76 -4.42 -11.45
N SER A 106 -16.93 -4.69 -10.84
CA SER A 106 -17.68 -5.94 -10.97
C SER A 106 -18.10 -6.22 -12.41
N TYR A 107 -18.27 -5.17 -13.22
CA TYR A 107 -18.70 -5.25 -14.62
C TYR A 107 -17.97 -4.23 -15.49
N LYS A 108 -17.51 -4.69 -16.67
CA LYS A 108 -16.93 -3.82 -17.71
C LYS A 108 -18.00 -3.07 -18.51
N ASP A 109 -19.19 -3.65 -18.62
CA ASP A 109 -20.32 -3.05 -19.29
C ASP A 109 -20.99 -2.00 -18.39
N ALA A 110 -21.14 -0.78 -18.90
CA ALA A 110 -21.68 0.35 -18.14
C ALA A 110 -23.18 0.19 -17.82
N ALA A 111 -23.96 -0.42 -18.71
CA ALA A 111 -25.40 -0.63 -18.51
C ALA A 111 -25.66 -1.70 -17.45
N LYS A 112 -24.88 -2.78 -17.48
CA LYS A 112 -24.89 -3.84 -16.47
C LYS A 112 -24.43 -3.32 -15.11
N LEU A 113 -23.43 -2.46 -15.08
CA LEU A 113 -22.97 -1.83 -13.84
C LEU A 113 -24.05 -0.91 -13.24
N ASP A 114 -24.69 -0.07 -14.06
CA ASP A 114 -25.79 0.79 -13.61
C ASP A 114 -26.97 -0.03 -13.08
N ALA A 115 -27.37 -1.08 -13.79
CA ALA A 115 -28.43 -1.97 -13.35
C ALA A 115 -28.08 -2.71 -12.05
N TRP A 116 -26.83 -3.19 -11.91
CA TRP A 116 -26.34 -3.79 -10.68
C TRP A 116 -26.41 -2.80 -9.51
N SER A 117 -26.02 -1.54 -9.72
CA SER A 117 -26.05 -0.50 -8.68
C SER A 117 -27.47 -0.19 -8.20
N LYS A 118 -28.48 -0.33 -9.07
CA LYS A 118 -29.90 -0.16 -8.75
C LYS A 118 -30.48 -1.38 -8.06
N PHE A 119 -30.06 -2.58 -8.47
CA PHE A 119 -30.51 -3.85 -7.92
C PHE A 119 -29.95 -4.09 -6.51
N TYR A 120 -28.64 -3.99 -6.34
CA TYR A 120 -27.97 -4.37 -5.10
C TYR A 120 -27.98 -3.23 -4.08
N LYS A 121 -28.70 -3.44 -2.97
CA LYS A 121 -28.71 -2.53 -1.82
C LYS A 121 -27.93 -3.14 -0.66
N LEU A 122 -26.89 -2.44 -0.21
CA LEU A 122 -26.06 -2.89 0.90
C LEU A 122 -26.88 -2.92 2.22
N PRO A 123 -27.01 -4.09 2.89
CA PRO A 123 -27.75 -4.21 4.15
C PRO A 123 -27.18 -3.33 5.27
N LYS A 124 -28.03 -2.91 6.22
CA LYS A 124 -27.61 -2.06 7.36
C LYS A 124 -26.50 -2.69 8.19
N ARG A 125 -26.56 -4.02 8.41
CA ARG A 125 -25.50 -4.76 9.12
C ARG A 125 -24.12 -4.61 8.49
N CYS A 126 -24.06 -4.52 7.16
CA CYS A 126 -22.82 -4.37 6.40
C CYS A 126 -22.29 -2.93 6.39
N ARG A 127 -23.03 -1.96 6.94
CA ARG A 127 -22.59 -0.56 7.08
C ARG A 127 -22.04 -0.24 8.46
N LYS A 128 -22.13 -1.18 9.41
CA LYS A 128 -21.68 -0.98 10.79
C LYS A 128 -20.16 -0.82 10.82
N LYS A 129 -19.67 0.25 11.46
CA LYS A 129 -18.24 0.43 11.74
C LYS A 129 -17.81 -0.57 12.82
N GLY A 130 -16.63 -1.18 12.65
CA GLY A 130 -16.13 -2.19 13.58
C GLY A 130 -17.00 -3.45 13.64
N MET A 131 -17.43 -3.96 12.47
CA MET A 131 -18.17 -5.22 12.44
C MET A 131 -17.28 -6.39 12.83
N GLU A 132 -17.90 -7.42 13.41
CA GLU A 132 -17.21 -8.66 13.73
C GLU A 132 -16.87 -9.43 12.45
N SER A 133 -15.85 -10.29 12.51
CA SER A 133 -15.40 -11.09 11.37
C SER A 133 -16.53 -11.93 10.77
N ALA A 134 -17.45 -12.45 11.59
CA ALA A 134 -18.62 -13.20 11.14
C ALA A 134 -19.58 -12.35 10.29
N ASP A 135 -19.81 -11.10 10.68
CA ASP A 135 -20.62 -10.16 9.90
C ASP A 135 -19.95 -9.80 8.59
N PHE A 136 -18.62 -9.66 8.58
CA PHE A 136 -17.85 -9.41 7.37
C PHE A 136 -17.99 -10.56 6.37
N VAL A 137 -17.77 -11.79 6.84
CA VAL A 137 -17.94 -13.00 6.01
C VAL A 137 -19.34 -13.07 5.45
N TRP A 138 -20.37 -12.90 6.29
CA TRP A 138 -21.75 -12.92 5.83
C TRP A 138 -22.04 -11.85 4.77
N CYS A 139 -21.53 -10.63 4.94
CA CYS A 139 -21.73 -9.54 3.97
C CYS A 139 -21.07 -9.85 2.63
N SER A 140 -19.93 -10.53 2.64
CA SER A 140 -19.26 -10.98 1.42
C SER A 140 -20.05 -12.08 0.69
N GLU A 141 -20.54 -13.09 1.43
CA GLU A 141 -21.36 -14.18 0.87
C GLU A 141 -22.71 -13.68 0.37
N TYR A 142 -23.37 -12.79 1.13
CA TYR A 142 -24.63 -12.19 0.74
C TYR A 142 -24.49 -11.40 -0.57
N ARG A 143 -23.43 -10.61 -0.70
CA ARG A 143 -23.14 -9.89 -1.95
C ARG A 143 -22.94 -10.86 -3.12
N GLY A 144 -22.24 -11.98 -2.90
CA GLY A 144 -22.07 -13.05 -3.89
C GLY A 144 -23.42 -13.62 -4.35
N LYS A 145 -24.28 -14.04 -3.42
CA LYS A 145 -25.61 -14.59 -3.74
C LYS A 145 -26.49 -13.60 -4.50
N GLN A 146 -26.45 -12.32 -4.12
CA GLN A 146 -27.19 -11.28 -4.86
C GLN A 146 -26.65 -11.09 -6.28
N LYS A 147 -25.32 -11.23 -6.45
CA LYS A 147 -24.70 -11.20 -7.77
C LYS A 147 -25.20 -12.34 -8.64
N ASP A 148 -25.23 -13.56 -8.11
CA ASP A 148 -25.71 -14.73 -8.86
C ASP A 148 -27.18 -14.59 -9.27
N LEU A 149 -28.03 -14.06 -8.39
CA LEU A 149 -29.44 -13.77 -8.70
C LEU A 149 -29.57 -12.71 -9.79
N PHE A 150 -28.79 -11.63 -9.70
CA PHE A 150 -28.77 -10.59 -10.72
C PHE A 150 -28.30 -11.14 -12.07
N GLU A 151 -27.22 -11.93 -12.10
CA GLU A 151 -26.72 -12.57 -13.31
C GLU A 151 -27.75 -13.50 -13.94
N ALA A 152 -28.45 -14.30 -13.14
CA ALA A 152 -29.50 -15.20 -13.62
C ALA A 152 -30.67 -14.43 -14.25
N GLN A 153 -30.98 -13.23 -13.75
CA GLN A 153 -32.04 -12.36 -14.27
C GLN A 153 -31.58 -11.43 -15.39
N TRP A 154 -30.28 -11.21 -15.52
CA TRP A 154 -29.72 -10.25 -16.47
C TRP A 154 -29.79 -10.78 -17.90
N GLN A 155 -30.84 -10.37 -18.62
CA GLN A 155 -31.02 -10.65 -20.05
C GLN A 155 -30.32 -9.62 -20.96
N GLY A 156 -29.52 -8.72 -20.39
CA GLY A 156 -28.82 -7.68 -21.16
C GLY A 156 -27.79 -8.31 -22.08
N ARG A 157 -28.13 -8.32 -23.38
CA ARG A 157 -27.25 -8.72 -24.49
C ARG A 157 -25.93 -7.94 -24.42
N PRO A 158 -24.82 -8.57 -24.87
CA PRO A 158 -23.46 -8.02 -24.78
C PRO A 158 -23.30 -6.67 -25.48
#